data_AF-A0A453EDQ9-F1
#
_entry.id   AF-A0A453EDQ9-F1
#
_cell.length_a   1.000
_cell.length_b   1.000
_cell.length_c   1.000
_cell.angle_alpha   90.00
_cell.angle_beta   90.00
_cell.angle_gamma   90.00
#
_symmetry.space_group_name_H-M   'P 1'
#
loop_
_entity.id
_entity.type
_entity.pdbx_description
1 polymer ?
#
loop_
_entity_poly.entity_id
_entity_poly.type
_entity_poly.pdbx_seq_one_letter_code
_entity_poly.pdbx_strand_id
1 'polypeptide(L)'
;MNKAREMTLIAALFVLSCLLKTTTSPATSAYSGAWMPASSVLYELRHLGVRALIRYDAEATGRASADFGNVSDAQPPPAAVLYPSCPEDIASLLRASCTHTSPFPVSARGCGHSTRGQASAPRGVVVDMLSLGCHASGSATRLSVSVDGRYVDAGGEQLWVDVLRAALAHGLTPRTWTDYLHLTVGGTLSNAGISGQAFRHGPQISNVQELDVITGLGEIVTCSKEKHADLFDAVLGGLGQFGVITRARIPLIQAPARARWVRLFYTGAAPLTGDQERLIGVDLGTAVSGLMDYVEGSVVLADQGQVGSWRSSFFSEADAARIAALAEEAGGVLYCLEGALYYGGAALAGESDVDKRLEVLLRELRYARGFAFVQDVSYAGFLDRVRDGELKLRAAGLWDVPHPWLNLFLPRSRVLDFAAGVFHGILRRDGGTGPMGPVLVYPMNRDRWDGNTSAVFPEEEEVFYTVGILRSAVSEGDLGRLEEQNEEILRFCEEAGIPCVQYLPYYAGQAGWEKKHFGPAKWARFVERKRKYDPKAILSRGQRIFTSPLA
;
A
#
# COMPACT_ATOMS: atom_id res chain seq x y z
N MET A 1 39.99 -51.73 -0.09
CA MET A 1 38.75 -52.53 -0.09
C MET A 1 37.75 -52.12 1.01
N ASN A 2 37.73 -50.86 1.47
CA ASN A 2 36.84 -50.44 2.57
C ASN A 2 36.19 -49.05 2.44
N LYS A 3 36.18 -48.41 1.26
CA LYS A 3 35.44 -47.13 1.04
C LYS A 3 34.27 -47.22 0.05
N ALA A 4 34.16 -48.31 -0.71
CA ALA A 4 33.04 -48.53 -1.65
C ALA A 4 31.81 -49.20 -0.99
N ARG A 5 31.96 -49.79 0.21
CA ARG A 5 30.87 -50.44 0.94
C ARG A 5 30.07 -49.50 1.86
N GLU A 6 30.64 -48.37 2.29
CA GLU A 6 29.91 -47.37 3.10
C GLU A 6 28.95 -46.50 2.27
N MET A 7 29.28 -46.22 1.00
CA MET A 7 28.41 -45.42 0.12
C MET A 7 27.15 -46.16 -0.36
N THR A 8 27.10 -47.49 -0.25
CA THR A 8 25.92 -48.28 -0.66
C THR A 8 24.90 -48.44 0.48
N LEU A 9 25.33 -48.30 1.75
CA LEU A 9 24.43 -48.43 2.92
C LEU A 9 23.66 -47.13 3.21
N ILE A 10 24.24 -45.96 2.94
CA ILE A 10 23.60 -44.66 3.18
C ILE A 10 22.53 -44.37 2.11
N ALA A 11 22.72 -44.81 0.87
CA ALA A 11 21.72 -44.70 -0.19
C ALA A 11 20.47 -45.58 0.07
N ALA A 12 20.65 -46.76 0.68
CA ALA A 12 19.54 -47.66 1.02
C ALA A 12 18.67 -47.16 2.19
N LEU A 13 19.26 -46.43 3.15
CA LEU A 13 18.53 -45.81 4.27
C LEU A 13 17.72 -44.57 3.84
N PHE A 14 18.15 -43.87 2.79
CA PHE A 14 17.42 -42.71 2.26
C PHE A 14 16.19 -43.12 1.43
N VAL A 15 16.27 -44.23 0.72
CA VAL A 15 15.14 -44.76 -0.08
C VAL A 15 14.07 -45.42 0.81
N LEU A 16 14.45 -46.04 1.93
CA LEU A 16 13.48 -46.63 2.88
C LEU A 16 12.73 -45.57 3.72
N SER A 17 13.35 -44.40 3.97
CA SER A 17 12.70 -43.23 4.57
C SER A 17 11.63 -42.61 3.66
N CYS A 18 11.78 -42.76 2.34
CA CYS A 18 10.83 -42.25 1.35
C CYS A 18 9.63 -43.18 1.08
N LEU A 19 9.64 -44.42 1.58
CA LEU A 19 8.60 -45.44 1.34
C LEU A 19 7.73 -45.80 2.57
N LEU A 20 8.00 -45.19 3.74
CA LEU A 20 7.24 -45.43 4.98
C LEU A 20 6.40 -44.22 5.46
N LYS A 21 6.26 -43.18 4.63
CA LYS A 21 5.30 -42.09 4.88
C LYS A 21 4.02 -42.27 4.06
N THR A 22 3.32 -43.36 4.29
CA THR A 22 1.89 -43.44 4.00
C THR A 22 1.14 -43.96 5.22
N THR A 23 0.03 -43.29 5.50
CA THR A 23 -1.05 -43.64 6.44
C THR A 23 -0.77 -43.47 7.94
N THR A 24 -0.65 -42.22 8.37
CA THR A 24 -1.39 -41.79 9.57
C THR A 24 -2.27 -40.60 9.18
N SER A 25 -3.54 -40.90 8.91
CA SER A 25 -4.58 -39.88 8.81
C SER A 25 -4.64 -39.15 10.15
N PRO A 26 -4.45 -37.82 10.22
CA PRO A 26 -4.93 -37.11 11.38
C PRO A 26 -6.45 -37.29 11.38
N ALA A 27 -7.01 -37.74 12.50
CA ALA A 27 -8.45 -37.90 12.66
C ALA A 27 -9.14 -36.60 12.24
N THR A 28 -9.75 -36.62 11.05
CA THR A 28 -10.60 -35.55 10.56
C THR A 28 -11.83 -35.54 11.44
N SER A 29 -11.85 -34.64 12.41
CA SER A 29 -13.10 -34.09 12.91
C SER A 29 -13.85 -33.56 11.70
N ALA A 30 -14.92 -34.25 11.32
CA ALA A 30 -15.79 -33.89 10.23
C ALA A 30 -16.54 -32.61 10.62
N TYR A 31 -16.06 -31.46 10.14
CA TYR A 31 -16.89 -30.30 9.89
C TYR A 31 -16.73 -29.89 8.42
N SER A 32 -17.87 -29.96 7.74
CA SER A 32 -18.08 -29.77 6.31
C SER A 32 -17.97 -28.31 5.90
N GLY A 33 -16.94 -28.00 5.14
CA GLY A 33 -16.82 -26.76 4.38
C GLY A 33 -15.85 -26.92 3.24
N ALA A 34 -16.03 -27.94 2.41
CA ALA A 34 -15.23 -28.08 1.19
C ALA A 34 -15.50 -26.86 0.29
N TRP A 35 -14.45 -26.28 -0.30
CA TRP A 35 -14.59 -25.20 -1.28
C TRP A 35 -15.13 -25.76 -2.60
N MET A 36 -15.92 -24.96 -3.32
CA MET A 36 -16.37 -25.37 -4.64
C MET A 36 -15.19 -25.56 -5.61
N PRO A 37 -15.17 -26.66 -6.37
CA PRO A 37 -14.32 -26.77 -7.55
C PRO A 37 -14.66 -25.68 -8.58
N ALA A 38 -13.68 -25.25 -9.37
CA ALA A 38 -13.87 -24.20 -10.38
C ALA A 38 -15.00 -24.53 -11.38
N SER A 39 -15.14 -25.81 -11.78
CA SER A 39 -16.24 -26.26 -12.65
C SER A 39 -17.62 -26.05 -12.02
N SER A 40 -17.73 -26.30 -10.71
CA SER A 40 -18.97 -26.07 -9.95
C SER A 40 -19.25 -24.58 -9.76
N VAL A 41 -18.21 -23.75 -9.54
CA VAL A 41 -18.37 -22.29 -9.50
C VAL A 41 -19.02 -21.79 -10.79
N LEU A 42 -18.48 -22.19 -11.94
CA LEU A 42 -19.05 -21.80 -13.24
C LEU A 42 -20.49 -22.26 -13.44
N TYR A 43 -20.88 -23.39 -12.87
CA TYR A 43 -22.26 -23.85 -12.90
C TYR A 43 -23.18 -22.92 -12.10
N GLU A 44 -22.82 -22.61 -10.85
CA GLU A 44 -23.61 -21.68 -10.00
C GLU A 44 -23.77 -20.30 -10.65
N LEU A 45 -22.68 -19.76 -11.22
CA LEU A 45 -22.70 -18.44 -11.86
C LEU A 45 -23.67 -18.36 -13.07
N ARG A 46 -24.00 -19.50 -13.72
CA ARG A 46 -24.98 -19.52 -14.83
C ARG A 46 -26.42 -19.27 -14.37
N HIS A 47 -26.70 -19.52 -13.10
CA HIS A 47 -28.04 -19.37 -12.53
C HIS A 47 -28.24 -18.01 -11.83
N LEU A 48 -27.19 -17.20 -11.73
CA LEU A 48 -27.28 -15.85 -11.16
C LEU A 48 -27.90 -14.85 -12.14
N GLY A 49 -28.70 -13.92 -11.63
CA GLY A 49 -29.23 -12.80 -12.40
C GLY A 49 -28.16 -11.90 -13.02
N VAL A 50 -26.91 -12.00 -12.53
CA VAL A 50 -25.74 -11.27 -13.03
C VAL A 50 -24.91 -12.04 -14.07
N ARG A 51 -25.38 -13.20 -14.56
CA ARG A 51 -24.64 -14.05 -15.52
C ARG A 51 -24.09 -13.27 -16.72
N ALA A 52 -24.88 -12.35 -17.27
CA ALA A 52 -24.50 -11.56 -18.44
C ALA A 52 -23.27 -10.66 -18.20
N LEU A 53 -22.95 -10.38 -16.94
CA LEU A 53 -21.82 -9.57 -16.50
C LEU A 53 -20.58 -10.42 -16.13
N ILE A 54 -20.65 -11.74 -16.26
CA ILE A 54 -19.59 -12.66 -15.84
C ILE A 54 -18.86 -13.19 -17.07
N ARG A 55 -17.53 -13.05 -17.07
CA ARG A 55 -16.61 -13.64 -18.05
C ARG A 55 -15.76 -14.71 -17.41
N TYR A 56 -15.52 -15.79 -18.15
CA TYR A 56 -14.67 -16.92 -17.75
C TYR A 56 -13.73 -17.35 -18.89
N ASP A 57 -13.58 -16.50 -19.91
CA ASP A 57 -12.57 -16.69 -20.95
C ASP A 57 -11.14 -16.43 -20.42
N ALA A 58 -10.16 -16.95 -21.15
CA ALA A 58 -8.74 -16.89 -20.75
C ALA A 58 -8.19 -15.45 -20.70
N GLU A 59 -8.73 -14.53 -21.49
CA GLU A 59 -8.29 -13.13 -21.50
C GLU A 59 -8.73 -12.43 -20.20
N ALA A 60 -10.01 -12.57 -19.82
CA ALA A 60 -10.53 -11.99 -18.59
C ALA A 60 -9.83 -12.56 -17.35
N THR A 61 -9.76 -13.89 -17.25
CA THR A 61 -9.15 -14.57 -16.10
C THR A 61 -7.64 -14.34 -16.04
N GLY A 62 -6.95 -14.33 -17.18
CA GLY A 62 -5.53 -14.01 -17.27
C GLY A 62 -5.18 -12.60 -16.80
N ARG A 63 -5.95 -11.58 -17.22
CA ARG A 63 -5.75 -10.20 -16.73
C ARG A 63 -6.01 -10.06 -15.23
N ALA A 64 -7.02 -10.76 -14.71
CA ALA A 64 -7.34 -10.75 -13.28
C ALA A 64 -6.33 -11.52 -12.40
N SER A 65 -5.49 -12.36 -13.00
CA SER A 65 -4.41 -13.10 -12.32
C SER A 65 -3.14 -12.30 -12.09
N ALA A 66 -2.90 -11.23 -12.87
CA ALA A 66 -1.70 -10.39 -12.73
C ALA A 66 -1.94 -9.21 -11.78
N ASP A 67 -0.89 -8.71 -11.15
CA ASP A 67 -0.91 -7.47 -10.36
C ASP A 67 0.38 -6.67 -10.61
N PHE A 68 0.45 -5.46 -10.06
CA PHE A 68 1.62 -4.60 -10.23
C PHE A 68 2.90 -5.25 -9.70
N GLY A 69 2.77 -6.08 -8.66
CA GLY A 69 3.86 -6.85 -8.10
C GLY A 69 4.59 -7.71 -9.12
N ASN A 70 3.88 -8.44 -9.99
CA ASN A 70 4.49 -9.40 -10.92
C ASN A 70 5.47 -10.39 -10.23
N VAL A 71 5.28 -10.64 -8.93
CA VAL A 71 6.09 -11.56 -8.09
C VAL A 71 5.24 -12.63 -7.42
N SER A 72 3.93 -12.61 -7.63
CA SER A 72 3.02 -13.54 -6.99
C SER A 72 3.38 -14.98 -7.36
N ASP A 73 3.42 -15.89 -6.37
CA ASP A 73 3.49 -17.33 -6.61
C ASP A 73 2.44 -17.73 -7.67
N ALA A 74 2.66 -18.85 -8.35
CA ALA A 74 1.68 -19.46 -9.26
C ALA A 74 0.41 -19.91 -8.51
N GLN A 75 -0.40 -18.94 -8.05
CA GLN A 75 -1.74 -19.16 -7.57
C GLN A 75 -2.60 -19.58 -8.77
N PRO A 76 -3.51 -20.53 -8.60
CA PRO A 76 -4.49 -20.85 -9.62
C PRO A 76 -5.22 -19.57 -10.06
N PRO A 77 -5.49 -19.41 -11.37
CA PRO A 77 -6.27 -18.27 -11.85
C PRO A 77 -7.67 -18.24 -11.23
N PRO A 78 -8.35 -17.09 -11.23
CA PRO A 78 -9.76 -17.06 -10.87
C PRO A 78 -10.55 -17.91 -11.87
N ALA A 79 -11.65 -18.51 -11.41
CA ALA A 79 -12.56 -19.24 -12.28
C ALA A 79 -13.35 -18.29 -13.19
N ALA A 80 -13.63 -17.07 -12.72
CA ALA A 80 -14.39 -16.07 -13.45
C ALA A 80 -14.07 -14.64 -12.98
N VAL A 81 -14.51 -13.67 -13.77
CA VAL A 81 -14.47 -12.24 -13.47
C VAL A 81 -15.87 -11.66 -13.62
N LEU A 82 -16.35 -10.97 -12.58
CA LEU A 82 -17.58 -10.19 -12.62
C LEU A 82 -17.25 -8.75 -13.04
N TYR A 83 -17.96 -8.23 -14.02
CA TYR A 83 -17.93 -6.83 -14.48
C TYR A 83 -19.22 -6.13 -14.03
N PRO A 84 -19.32 -5.74 -12.75
CA PRO A 84 -20.56 -5.21 -12.19
C PRO A 84 -20.97 -3.88 -12.85
N SER A 85 -22.29 -3.69 -12.98
CA SER A 85 -22.90 -2.45 -13.45
C SER A 85 -23.39 -1.59 -12.30
N CYS A 86 -23.72 -2.21 -11.15
CA CYS A 86 -24.12 -1.53 -9.93
C CYS A 86 -23.68 -2.33 -8.67
N PRO A 87 -23.72 -1.71 -7.46
CA PRO A 87 -23.42 -2.41 -6.21
C PRO A 87 -24.25 -3.68 -5.96
N GLU A 88 -25.50 -3.72 -6.43
CA GLU A 88 -26.39 -4.88 -6.24
C GLU A 88 -25.88 -6.14 -6.96
N ASP A 89 -25.13 -5.98 -8.06
CA ASP A 89 -24.53 -7.11 -8.78
C ASP A 89 -23.49 -7.82 -7.91
N ILE A 90 -22.70 -7.05 -7.16
CA ILE A 90 -21.70 -7.54 -6.22
C ILE A 90 -22.40 -8.21 -5.02
N ALA A 91 -23.44 -7.57 -4.47
CA ALA A 91 -24.21 -8.12 -3.37
C ALA A 91 -24.85 -9.47 -3.74
N SER A 92 -25.39 -9.58 -4.97
CA SER A 92 -25.95 -10.82 -5.50
C SER A 92 -24.93 -11.94 -5.61
N LEU A 93 -23.70 -11.65 -6.07
CA LEU A 93 -22.60 -12.62 -6.11
C LEU A 93 -22.19 -13.09 -4.69
N LEU A 94 -22.07 -12.16 -3.74
CA LEU A 94 -21.68 -12.46 -2.37
C LEU A 94 -22.75 -13.29 -1.64
N ARG A 95 -24.04 -12.95 -1.79
CA ARG A 95 -25.14 -13.76 -1.27
C ARG A 95 -25.11 -15.17 -1.83
N ALA A 96 -24.92 -15.32 -3.15
CA ALA A 96 -24.85 -16.63 -3.80
C ALA A 96 -23.74 -17.51 -3.21
N SER A 97 -22.53 -16.95 -3.03
CA SER A 97 -21.43 -17.67 -2.39
C SER A 97 -21.72 -17.99 -0.92
N CYS A 98 -22.25 -17.03 -0.16
CA CYS A 98 -22.52 -17.19 1.27
C CYS A 98 -23.60 -18.23 1.58
N THR A 99 -24.64 -18.34 0.75
CA THR A 99 -25.73 -19.31 0.94
C THR A 99 -25.39 -20.71 0.44
N HIS A 100 -24.32 -20.85 -0.34
CA HIS A 100 -23.92 -22.15 -0.88
C HIS A 100 -23.28 -23.02 0.21
N THR A 101 -23.56 -24.34 0.19
CA THR A 101 -23.02 -25.31 1.17
C THR A 101 -21.48 -25.37 1.13
N SER A 102 -20.94 -25.18 -0.06
CA SER A 102 -19.53 -24.98 -0.36
C SER A 102 -19.35 -23.55 -0.90
N PRO A 103 -18.92 -22.55 -0.12
CA PRO A 103 -18.74 -21.21 -0.66
C PRO A 103 -17.62 -21.18 -1.72
N PHE A 104 -17.53 -20.09 -2.49
CA PHE A 104 -16.42 -19.80 -3.39
C PHE A 104 -15.78 -18.43 -3.08
N PRO A 105 -14.46 -18.26 -3.27
CA PRO A 105 -13.78 -17.00 -2.96
C PRO A 105 -14.26 -15.86 -3.86
N VAL A 106 -14.37 -14.66 -3.31
CA VAL A 106 -14.63 -13.43 -4.06
C VAL A 106 -13.60 -12.37 -3.67
N SER A 107 -13.02 -11.66 -4.62
CA SER A 107 -12.06 -10.58 -4.33
C SER A 107 -12.35 -9.36 -5.19
N ALA A 108 -12.50 -8.21 -4.54
CA ALA A 108 -12.64 -6.93 -5.23
C ALA A 108 -11.28 -6.47 -5.74
N ARG A 109 -11.18 -6.26 -7.05
CA ARG A 109 -9.98 -5.76 -7.71
C ARG A 109 -10.24 -4.32 -8.14
N GLY A 110 -9.47 -3.39 -7.56
CA GLY A 110 -9.37 -2.02 -8.04
C GLY A 110 -8.48 -1.94 -9.29
N CYS A 111 -7.43 -1.13 -9.25
CA CYS A 111 -6.45 -1.02 -10.33
C CYS A 111 -5.41 -2.15 -10.40
N GLY A 112 -5.47 -3.13 -9.49
CA GLY A 112 -4.50 -4.24 -9.46
C GLY A 112 -3.10 -3.85 -8.96
N HIS A 113 -2.95 -2.75 -8.23
CA HIS A 113 -1.66 -2.26 -7.72
C HIS A 113 -1.15 -3.00 -6.45
N SER A 114 -1.72 -4.17 -6.17
CA SER A 114 -1.20 -5.12 -5.18
C SER A 114 0.17 -5.64 -5.62
N THR A 115 0.99 -6.07 -4.65
CA THR A 115 2.35 -6.55 -4.92
C THR A 115 2.49 -8.06 -4.81
N ARG A 116 1.57 -8.76 -4.15
CA ARG A 116 1.69 -10.21 -3.85
C ARG A 116 0.36 -10.96 -3.93
N GLY A 117 -0.48 -10.56 -4.87
CA GLY A 117 -1.71 -11.26 -5.22
C GLY A 117 -2.88 -10.98 -4.28
N GLN A 118 -2.81 -9.94 -3.45
CA GLN A 118 -3.85 -9.63 -2.46
C GLN A 118 -5.25 -9.47 -3.07
N ALA A 119 -5.34 -8.93 -4.29
CA ALA A 119 -6.60 -8.75 -5.03
C ALA A 119 -7.03 -9.96 -5.86
N SER A 120 -6.33 -11.10 -5.77
CA SER A 120 -6.66 -12.33 -6.49
C SER A 120 -7.70 -13.18 -5.76
N ALA A 121 -8.49 -13.94 -6.51
CA ALA A 121 -9.44 -14.94 -6.00
C ALA A 121 -9.13 -16.32 -6.60
N PRO A 122 -8.15 -17.07 -6.07
CA PRO A 122 -7.76 -18.36 -6.67
C PRO A 122 -8.93 -19.33 -6.77
N ARG A 123 -9.24 -19.80 -8.00
CA ARG A 123 -10.43 -20.63 -8.35
C ARG A 123 -11.78 -20.01 -7.98
N GLY A 124 -11.82 -18.74 -7.61
CA GLY A 124 -13.02 -18.00 -7.25
C GLY A 124 -13.42 -16.98 -8.31
N VAL A 125 -14.04 -15.89 -7.86
CA VAL A 125 -14.48 -14.79 -8.72
C VAL A 125 -13.76 -13.50 -8.34
N VAL A 126 -13.12 -12.86 -9.32
CA VAL A 126 -12.63 -11.49 -9.16
C VAL A 126 -13.73 -10.52 -9.57
N VAL A 127 -13.98 -9.49 -8.77
CA VAL A 127 -14.88 -8.39 -9.11
C VAL A 127 -14.04 -7.26 -9.68
N ASP A 128 -14.21 -6.95 -10.96
CA ASP A 128 -13.59 -5.80 -11.61
C ASP A 128 -14.33 -4.53 -11.17
N MET A 129 -13.83 -3.87 -10.13
CA MET A 129 -14.52 -2.72 -9.54
C MET A 129 -14.65 -1.55 -10.53
N LEU A 130 -13.67 -1.36 -11.42
CA LEU A 130 -13.63 -0.26 -12.39
C LEU A 130 -14.82 -0.28 -13.36
N SER A 131 -15.43 -1.45 -13.55
CA SER A 131 -16.65 -1.63 -14.35
C SER A 131 -17.83 -0.82 -13.84
N LEU A 132 -17.92 -0.55 -12.53
CA LEU A 132 -18.95 0.32 -11.94
C LEU A 132 -18.87 1.75 -12.47
N GLY A 133 -17.67 2.23 -12.81
CA GLY A 133 -17.45 3.56 -13.38
C GLY A 133 -17.80 3.64 -14.87
N CYS A 134 -17.66 2.54 -15.62
CA CYS A 134 -17.92 2.48 -17.05
C CYS A 134 -19.42 2.43 -17.40
N HIS A 135 -20.23 1.85 -16.50
CA HIS A 135 -21.67 1.65 -16.70
C HIS A 135 -22.52 2.74 -16.03
N ALA A 136 -21.92 3.87 -15.64
CA ALA A 136 -22.63 5.06 -15.16
C ALA A 136 -23.40 5.74 -16.31
N SER A 137 -24.35 5.03 -16.90
CA SER A 137 -25.32 5.48 -17.89
C SER A 137 -26.58 5.92 -17.12
N GLY A 138 -26.64 7.19 -16.71
CA GLY A 138 -27.79 7.78 -16.00
C GLY A 138 -27.43 8.96 -15.09
N SER A 139 -28.39 9.40 -14.26
CA SER A 139 -28.27 10.53 -13.32
C SER A 139 -27.36 10.29 -12.10
N ALA A 140 -26.83 9.08 -11.91
CA ALA A 140 -26.03 8.73 -10.73
C ALA A 140 -24.54 8.84 -11.05
N THR A 141 -23.97 10.03 -10.84
CA THR A 141 -22.52 10.22 -10.90
C THR A 141 -21.85 9.42 -9.78
N ARG A 142 -20.77 8.71 -10.08
CA ARG A 142 -19.96 7.96 -9.08
C ARG A 142 -19.02 8.87 -8.27
N LEU A 143 -19.01 10.16 -8.60
CA LEU A 143 -18.38 11.24 -7.84
C LEU A 143 -19.42 12.34 -7.65
N SER A 144 -19.65 12.75 -6.41
CA SER A 144 -20.56 13.85 -6.06
C SER A 144 -19.91 14.75 -5.03
N VAL A 145 -19.66 16.00 -5.41
CA VAL A 145 -19.00 16.99 -4.54
C VAL A 145 -20.06 17.84 -3.85
N SER A 146 -20.05 17.85 -2.52
CA SER A 146 -20.84 18.77 -1.70
C SER A 146 -19.96 19.95 -1.31
N VAL A 147 -20.20 21.11 -1.91
CA VAL A 147 -19.45 22.35 -1.62
C VAL A 147 -19.76 22.82 -0.20
N ASP A 148 -21.03 22.88 0.17
CA ASP A 148 -21.49 23.32 1.49
C ASP A 148 -21.09 22.32 2.58
N GLY A 149 -21.26 21.03 2.31
CA GLY A 149 -20.87 19.96 3.23
C GLY A 149 -19.35 19.74 3.32
N ARG A 150 -18.58 20.31 2.38
CA ARG A 150 -17.12 20.12 2.25
C ARG A 150 -16.72 18.65 2.26
N TYR A 151 -17.37 17.84 1.43
CA TYR A 151 -17.00 16.46 1.22
C TYR A 151 -17.23 16.05 -0.24
N VAL A 152 -16.61 14.95 -0.64
CA VAL A 152 -16.94 14.23 -1.87
C VAL A 152 -17.42 12.83 -1.51
N ASP A 153 -18.57 12.45 -2.05
CA ASP A 153 -19.00 11.06 -2.09
C ASP A 153 -18.40 10.41 -3.34
N ALA A 154 -17.44 9.50 -3.14
CA ALA A 154 -16.72 8.82 -4.20
C ALA A 154 -17.01 7.32 -4.20
N GLY A 155 -17.30 6.76 -5.38
CA GLY A 155 -17.40 5.32 -5.58
C GLY A 155 -16.09 4.62 -5.19
N GLY A 156 -16.18 3.43 -4.59
CA GLY A 156 -15.01 2.68 -4.18
C GLY A 156 -14.06 2.32 -5.32
N GLU A 157 -14.57 2.29 -6.56
CA GLU A 157 -13.82 2.05 -7.79
C GLU A 157 -13.10 3.29 -8.33
N GLN A 158 -13.48 4.49 -7.89
CA GLN A 158 -12.95 5.73 -8.46
C GLN A 158 -11.46 5.88 -8.16
N LEU A 159 -10.70 6.42 -9.12
CA LEU A 159 -9.29 6.73 -8.91
C LEU A 159 -9.14 8.05 -8.14
N TRP A 160 -8.11 8.15 -7.30
CA TRP A 160 -7.83 9.39 -6.57
C TRP A 160 -7.54 10.58 -7.49
N VAL A 161 -6.97 10.35 -8.68
CA VAL A 161 -6.78 11.41 -9.69
C VAL A 161 -8.11 11.99 -10.19
N ASP A 162 -9.16 11.17 -10.31
CA ASP A 162 -10.49 11.64 -10.73
C ASP A 162 -11.23 12.32 -9.57
N VAL A 163 -11.06 11.83 -8.34
CA VAL A 163 -11.52 12.52 -7.13
C VAL A 163 -10.88 13.90 -7.01
N LEU A 164 -9.57 14.02 -7.26
CA LEU A 164 -8.85 15.29 -7.26
C LEU A 164 -9.45 16.25 -8.29
N ARG A 165 -9.60 15.81 -9.56
CA ARG A 165 -10.16 16.64 -10.62
C ARG A 165 -11.58 17.12 -10.31
N ALA A 166 -12.43 16.22 -9.81
CA ALA A 166 -13.80 16.57 -9.44
C ALA A 166 -13.85 17.60 -8.31
N ALA A 167 -13.03 17.43 -7.26
CA ALA A 167 -12.98 18.38 -6.15
C ALA A 167 -12.42 19.76 -6.59
N LEU A 168 -11.35 19.76 -7.40
CA LEU A 168 -10.73 20.99 -7.89
C LEU A 168 -11.65 21.84 -8.77
N ALA A 169 -12.58 21.21 -9.50
CA ALA A 169 -13.62 21.93 -10.26
C ALA A 169 -14.50 22.82 -9.37
N HIS A 170 -14.56 22.55 -8.06
CA HIS A 170 -15.24 23.34 -7.05
C HIS A 170 -14.28 24.11 -6.12
N GLY A 171 -12.99 24.18 -6.47
CA GLY A 171 -11.97 24.83 -5.63
C GLY A 171 -11.67 24.08 -4.34
N LEU A 172 -11.97 22.78 -4.26
CA LEU A 172 -11.79 21.94 -3.09
C LEU A 172 -10.80 20.81 -3.35
N THR A 173 -10.29 20.19 -2.28
CA THR A 173 -9.33 19.07 -2.39
C THR A 173 -9.38 18.18 -1.15
N PRO A 174 -9.20 16.85 -1.27
CA PRO A 174 -8.87 16.00 -0.12
C PRO A 174 -7.61 16.49 0.63
N ARG A 175 -7.57 16.21 1.94
CA ARG A 175 -6.49 16.68 2.84
C ARG A 175 -5.24 15.80 2.82
N THR A 176 -5.41 14.52 2.48
CA THR A 176 -4.37 13.49 2.57
C THR A 176 -4.41 12.61 1.34
N TRP A 177 -3.25 12.10 0.95
CA TRP A 177 -3.02 11.51 -0.36
C TRP A 177 -2.17 10.24 -0.26
N THR A 178 -2.02 9.59 -1.41
CA THR A 178 -0.95 8.64 -1.70
C THR A 178 -0.01 9.27 -2.72
N ASP A 179 1.26 8.85 -2.77
CA ASP A 179 2.22 9.41 -3.75
C ASP A 179 1.79 9.16 -5.20
N TYR A 180 1.09 8.06 -5.44
CA TYR A 180 0.55 7.69 -6.74
C TYR A 180 -0.98 7.77 -6.72
N LEU A 181 -1.56 8.58 -7.62
CA LEU A 181 -3.00 8.90 -7.63
C LEU A 181 -3.86 7.96 -8.49
N HIS A 182 -3.25 7.12 -9.32
CA HIS A 182 -3.96 6.13 -10.13
C HIS A 182 -4.25 4.85 -9.33
N LEU A 183 -4.64 5.05 -8.06
CA LEU A 183 -5.10 4.04 -7.13
C LEU A 183 -6.59 4.26 -6.85
N THR A 184 -7.33 3.19 -6.60
CA THR A 184 -8.77 3.27 -6.31
C THR A 184 -9.01 3.65 -4.85
N VAL A 185 -10.06 4.44 -4.58
CA VAL A 185 -10.52 4.82 -3.23
C VAL A 185 -10.65 3.60 -2.31
N GLY A 186 -11.42 2.58 -2.72
CA GLY A 186 -11.63 1.38 -1.88
C GLY A 186 -10.35 0.59 -1.62
N GLY A 187 -9.43 0.57 -2.58
CA GLY A 187 -8.15 -0.12 -2.46
C GLY A 187 -7.21 0.52 -1.42
N THR A 188 -7.07 1.85 -1.44
CA THR A 188 -6.19 2.52 -0.46
C THR A 188 -6.81 2.56 0.94
N LEU A 189 -8.13 2.77 1.04
CA LEU A 189 -8.86 2.72 2.31
C LEU A 189 -8.87 1.32 2.95
N SER A 190 -8.76 0.26 2.14
CA SER A 190 -8.57 -1.10 2.65
C SER A 190 -7.17 -1.35 3.23
N ASN A 191 -6.21 -0.43 3.05
CA ASN A 191 -4.85 -0.52 3.58
C ASN A 191 -4.57 0.57 4.62
N ALA A 192 -4.41 1.82 4.17
CA ALA A 192 -4.30 3.01 4.99
C ALA A 192 -4.37 4.27 4.10
N GLY A 193 -3.52 4.32 3.08
CA GLY A 193 -3.32 5.48 2.19
C GLY A 193 -2.44 6.53 2.87
N ILE A 194 -1.12 6.41 2.67
CA ILE A 194 -0.12 7.28 3.29
C ILE A 194 0.65 8.08 2.23
N SER A 195 1.09 9.28 2.62
CA SER A 195 2.00 10.18 1.91
C SER A 195 2.44 11.27 2.90
N GLY A 196 3.23 12.24 2.46
CA GLY A 196 3.82 13.30 3.28
C GLY A 196 2.84 14.26 3.97
N GLN A 197 1.53 14.16 3.76
CA GLN A 197 0.53 14.92 4.53
C GLN A 197 0.03 14.16 5.77
N ALA A 198 0.33 12.86 5.88
CA ALA A 198 -0.20 11.99 6.93
C ALA A 198 0.27 12.40 8.34
N PHE A 199 1.42 13.07 8.47
CA PHE A 199 1.86 13.58 9.77
C PHE A 199 0.88 14.61 10.36
N ARG A 200 0.20 15.39 9.51
CA ARG A 200 -0.73 16.44 9.93
C ARG A 200 -2.18 15.99 9.93
N HIS A 201 -2.57 15.29 8.86
CA HIS A 201 -3.97 14.95 8.62
C HIS A 201 -4.30 13.48 8.89
N GLY A 202 -3.30 12.65 9.18
CA GLY A 202 -3.45 11.21 9.22
C GLY A 202 -3.51 10.58 7.82
N PRO A 203 -3.47 9.25 7.75
CA PRO A 203 -3.69 8.51 6.50
C PRO A 203 -5.10 8.77 5.94
N GLN A 204 -5.35 8.32 4.71
CA GLN A 204 -6.67 8.40 4.08
C GLN A 204 -7.76 7.74 4.93
N ILE A 205 -7.46 6.63 5.62
CA ILE A 205 -8.40 5.99 6.55
C ILE A 205 -8.82 6.86 7.74
N SER A 206 -8.03 7.87 8.12
CA SER A 206 -8.41 8.86 9.14
C SER A 206 -9.26 10.00 8.56
N ASN A 207 -9.46 10.03 7.24
CA ASN A 207 -10.16 11.07 6.49
C ASN A 207 -11.34 10.46 5.72
N VAL A 208 -12.16 9.69 6.42
CA VAL A 208 -13.44 9.17 5.91
C VAL A 208 -14.50 9.46 6.95
N GLN A 209 -15.66 9.95 6.50
CA GLN A 209 -16.79 10.25 7.38
C GLN A 209 -17.83 9.12 7.38
N GLU A 210 -18.00 8.44 6.24
CA GLU A 210 -19.03 7.43 6.04
C GLU A 210 -18.63 6.50 4.88
N LEU A 211 -19.05 5.24 4.92
CA LEU A 211 -18.85 4.24 3.88
C LEU A 211 -20.17 3.55 3.53
N ASP A 212 -20.34 3.16 2.26
CA ASP A 212 -21.28 2.10 1.89
C ASP A 212 -20.49 0.82 1.59
N VAL A 213 -20.81 -0.25 2.31
CA VAL A 213 -20.06 -1.50 2.30
C VAL A 213 -21.00 -2.66 2.00
N ILE A 214 -20.55 -3.59 1.16
CA ILE A 214 -21.22 -4.88 0.95
C ILE A 214 -20.46 -5.95 1.74
N THR A 215 -21.06 -6.49 2.79
CA THR A 215 -20.42 -7.49 3.66
C THR A 215 -20.25 -8.84 2.96
N GLY A 216 -19.51 -9.78 3.57
CA GLY A 216 -19.40 -11.15 3.07
C GLY A 216 -20.72 -11.92 3.06
N LEU A 217 -21.71 -11.45 3.82
CA LEU A 217 -23.10 -11.93 3.79
C LEU A 217 -23.89 -11.39 2.59
N GLY A 218 -23.35 -10.42 1.85
CA GLY A 218 -24.00 -9.74 0.74
C GLY A 218 -25.05 -8.70 1.17
N GLU A 219 -24.94 -8.20 2.39
CA GLU A 219 -25.74 -7.09 2.92
C GLU A 219 -25.09 -5.76 2.56
N ILE A 220 -25.88 -4.81 2.04
CA ILE A 220 -25.43 -3.44 1.75
C ILE A 220 -25.68 -2.58 2.99
N VAL A 221 -24.60 -2.07 3.60
CA VAL A 221 -24.64 -1.35 4.86
C VAL A 221 -23.92 -0.01 4.73
N THR A 222 -24.62 1.08 5.06
CA THR A 222 -23.99 2.39 5.28
C THR A 222 -23.49 2.49 6.72
N CYS A 223 -22.20 2.75 6.91
CA CYS A 223 -21.56 2.85 8.22
C CYS A 223 -20.71 4.13 8.39
N SER A 224 -20.62 4.62 9.63
CA SER A 224 -19.84 5.77 10.09
C SER A 224 -19.42 5.53 11.55
N LYS A 225 -18.76 6.50 12.18
CA LYS A 225 -18.48 6.45 13.64
C LYS A 225 -19.74 6.43 14.50
N GLU A 226 -20.86 6.94 13.99
CA GLU A 226 -22.14 7.04 14.68
C GLU A 226 -23.08 5.88 14.32
N LYS A 227 -22.89 5.24 13.15
CA LYS A 227 -23.77 4.18 12.64
C LYS A 227 -22.97 2.95 12.23
N HIS A 228 -23.21 1.80 12.84
CA HIS A 228 -22.44 0.57 12.59
C HIS A 228 -20.91 0.78 12.69
N ALA A 229 -20.47 1.51 13.72
CA ALA A 229 -19.08 1.91 13.94
C ALA A 229 -18.08 0.74 13.88
N ASP A 230 -18.48 -0.43 14.39
CA ASP A 230 -17.64 -1.63 14.33
C ASP A 230 -17.33 -2.07 12.88
N LEU A 231 -18.30 -1.99 11.95
CA LEU A 231 -18.06 -2.30 10.54
C LEU A 231 -17.20 -1.22 9.87
N PHE A 232 -17.46 0.04 10.20
CA PHE A 232 -16.67 1.18 9.70
C PHE A 232 -15.19 1.02 10.07
N ASP A 233 -14.92 0.75 11.34
CA ASP A 233 -13.57 0.51 11.86
C ASP A 233 -12.95 -0.79 11.33
N ALA A 234 -13.76 -1.83 11.12
CA ALA A 234 -13.29 -3.09 10.56
C ALA A 234 -12.74 -2.89 9.14
N VAL A 235 -13.51 -2.20 8.28
CA VAL A 235 -13.21 -2.08 6.84
C VAL A 235 -12.02 -1.14 6.56
N LEU A 236 -11.85 -0.09 7.35
CA LEU A 236 -10.71 0.83 7.24
C LEU A 236 -9.41 0.12 7.68
N GLY A 237 -8.47 -0.02 6.73
CA GLY A 237 -7.29 -0.88 6.91
C GLY A 237 -7.64 -2.37 7.02
N GLY A 238 -8.84 -2.77 6.61
CA GLY A 238 -9.39 -4.11 6.77
C GLY A 238 -8.93 -5.14 5.74
N LEU A 239 -8.04 -4.77 4.82
CA LEU A 239 -7.47 -5.65 3.81
C LEU A 239 -8.54 -6.37 2.95
N GLY A 240 -9.69 -5.72 2.76
CA GLY A 240 -10.85 -6.27 2.04
C GLY A 240 -11.51 -7.48 2.73
N GLN A 241 -11.29 -7.69 4.03
CA GLN A 241 -11.72 -8.92 4.73
C GLN A 241 -13.18 -8.89 5.21
N PHE A 242 -13.77 -7.71 5.36
CA PHE A 242 -15.08 -7.55 6.03
C PHE A 242 -16.18 -7.06 5.08
N GLY A 243 -15.79 -6.55 3.91
CA GLY A 243 -16.72 -6.15 2.87
C GLY A 243 -16.05 -5.42 1.72
N VAL A 244 -16.82 -5.16 0.67
CA VAL A 244 -16.43 -4.38 -0.49
C VAL A 244 -16.92 -2.95 -0.30
N ILE A 245 -16.00 -1.98 -0.29
CA ILE A 245 -16.33 -0.55 -0.25
C ILE A 245 -16.90 -0.15 -1.61
N THR A 246 -18.13 0.38 -1.63
CA THR A 246 -18.81 0.84 -2.85
C THR A 246 -19.02 2.34 -2.89
N ARG A 247 -18.96 3.03 -1.74
CA ARG A 247 -18.87 4.50 -1.64
C ARG A 247 -18.08 4.87 -0.40
N ALA A 248 -17.32 5.96 -0.46
CA ALA A 248 -16.73 6.63 0.69
C ALA A 248 -17.03 8.13 0.65
N ARG A 249 -17.39 8.69 1.81
CA ARG A 249 -17.48 10.14 2.03
C ARG A 249 -16.16 10.68 2.54
N ILE A 250 -15.48 11.48 1.72
CA ILE A 250 -14.13 11.99 2.00
C ILE A 250 -14.23 13.50 2.27
N PRO A 251 -13.72 14.00 3.41
CA PRO A 251 -13.74 15.42 3.73
C PRO A 251 -12.78 16.20 2.82
N LEU A 252 -13.22 17.40 2.44
CA LEU A 252 -12.47 18.32 1.59
C LEU A 252 -12.04 19.56 2.38
N ILE A 253 -11.01 20.23 1.85
CA ILE A 253 -10.56 21.57 2.25
C ILE A 253 -10.49 22.48 1.03
N GLN A 254 -10.26 23.76 1.26
CA GLN A 254 -9.92 24.68 0.19
C GLN A 254 -8.68 24.19 -0.56
N ALA A 255 -8.76 24.11 -1.88
CA ALA A 255 -7.63 23.73 -2.71
C ALA A 255 -6.58 24.84 -2.77
N PRO A 256 -5.30 24.52 -2.50
CA PRO A 256 -4.19 25.36 -2.90
C PRO A 256 -4.10 25.45 -4.42
N ALA A 257 -3.61 26.58 -4.92
CA ALA A 257 -3.34 26.74 -6.35
C ALA A 257 -1.96 26.19 -6.72
N ARG A 258 -0.98 26.36 -5.83
CA ARG A 258 0.44 26.10 -6.10
C ARG A 258 1.12 25.39 -4.94
N ALA A 259 2.27 24.79 -5.25
CA ALA A 259 3.16 24.18 -4.28
C ALA A 259 4.60 24.66 -4.54
N ARG A 260 5.22 25.23 -3.51
CA ARG A 260 6.66 25.45 -3.47
C ARG A 260 7.31 24.15 -3.03
N TRP A 261 7.84 23.39 -3.99
CA TRP A 261 8.41 22.06 -3.79
C TRP A 261 9.91 22.17 -3.53
N VAL A 262 10.37 21.57 -2.44
CA VAL A 262 11.74 21.71 -1.92
C VAL A 262 12.38 20.32 -1.77
N ARG A 263 13.65 20.22 -2.17
CA ARG A 263 14.52 19.07 -1.89
C ARG A 263 15.80 19.54 -1.22
N LEU A 264 16.10 18.98 -0.05
CA LEU A 264 17.27 19.34 0.75
C LEU A 264 18.11 18.08 1.02
N PHE A 265 19.39 18.10 0.65
CA PHE A 265 20.26 16.94 0.83
C PHE A 265 21.02 16.97 2.16
N TYR A 266 21.13 15.82 2.79
CA TYR A 266 21.79 15.56 4.07
C TYR A 266 22.82 14.44 3.87
N THR A 267 23.93 14.54 4.59
CA THR A 267 25.02 13.57 4.55
C THR A 267 24.93 12.49 5.64
N GLY A 268 23.83 12.45 6.39
CA GLY A 268 23.62 11.44 7.43
C GLY A 268 22.16 11.32 7.86
N ALA A 269 21.82 10.16 8.42
CA ALA A 269 20.46 9.86 8.88
C ALA A 269 20.04 10.77 10.06
N ALA A 270 20.90 10.95 11.06
CA ALA A 270 20.58 11.73 12.26
C ALA A 270 20.18 13.20 12.00
N PRO A 271 20.88 13.98 11.15
CA PRO A 271 20.42 15.32 10.83
C PRO A 271 19.14 15.33 9.98
N LEU A 272 18.94 14.37 9.07
CA LEU A 272 17.68 14.22 8.33
C LEU A 272 16.51 13.96 9.30
N THR A 273 16.56 12.87 10.06
CA THR A 273 15.46 12.41 10.91
C THR A 273 15.11 13.45 11.97
N GLY A 274 16.12 14.06 12.60
CA GLY A 274 15.87 15.12 13.57
C GLY A 274 15.23 16.38 12.94
N ASP A 275 15.50 16.69 11.68
CA ASP A 275 14.83 17.80 10.99
C ASP A 275 13.43 17.44 10.53
N GLN A 276 13.21 16.22 10.02
CA GLN A 276 11.87 15.72 9.70
C GLN A 276 10.97 15.76 10.94
N GLU A 277 11.45 15.30 12.10
CA GLU A 277 10.72 15.35 13.37
C GLU A 277 10.39 16.80 13.80
N ARG A 278 11.33 17.74 13.66
CA ARG A 278 11.06 19.16 13.95
C ARG A 278 9.97 19.75 13.06
N LEU A 279 9.90 19.33 11.80
CA LEU A 279 8.89 19.81 10.85
C LEU A 279 7.51 19.24 11.16
N ILE A 280 7.43 17.95 11.51
CA ILE A 280 6.15 17.28 11.74
C ILE A 280 5.57 17.51 13.13
N GLY A 281 6.36 17.97 14.10
CA GLY A 281 5.92 18.27 15.45
C GLY A 281 5.16 19.59 15.53
N VAL A 282 3.97 19.67 14.92
CA VAL A 282 3.14 20.89 14.73
C VAL A 282 2.82 21.64 16.03
N ASP A 283 2.75 20.92 17.16
CA ASP A 283 2.40 21.49 18.47
C ASP A 283 3.64 21.83 19.33
N LEU A 284 4.86 21.58 18.83
CA LEU A 284 6.11 21.79 19.58
C LEU A 284 6.58 23.25 19.58
N GLY A 285 5.95 24.14 18.79
CA GLY A 285 6.25 25.58 18.77
C GLY A 285 7.68 25.92 18.34
N THR A 286 8.41 24.99 17.70
CA THR A 286 9.75 25.27 17.17
C THR A 286 9.66 26.21 15.96
N ALA A 287 10.76 26.89 15.61
CA ALA A 287 10.78 27.84 14.49
C ALA A 287 10.35 27.26 13.14
N VAL A 288 10.41 25.93 12.96
CA VAL A 288 10.04 25.22 11.72
C VAL A 288 8.80 24.34 11.87
N SER A 289 8.25 24.25 13.09
CA SER A 289 7.12 23.39 13.42
C SER A 289 5.91 23.71 12.55
N GLY A 290 5.42 22.70 11.83
CA GLY A 290 4.24 22.85 10.97
C GLY A 290 4.43 23.80 9.79
N LEU A 291 5.64 24.26 9.47
CA LEU A 291 5.87 25.17 8.35
C LEU A 291 5.77 24.50 6.98
N MET A 292 5.82 23.17 6.87
CA MET A 292 5.62 22.45 5.61
C MET A 292 4.24 21.79 5.58
N ASP A 293 3.61 21.76 4.40
CA ASP A 293 2.32 21.12 4.18
C ASP A 293 2.44 19.64 3.75
N TYR A 294 3.65 19.26 3.32
CA TYR A 294 4.06 17.91 2.97
C TYR A 294 5.50 17.70 3.45
N VAL A 295 5.78 16.56 4.09
CA VAL A 295 7.13 16.14 4.51
C VAL A 295 7.34 14.67 4.21
N GLU A 296 8.32 14.37 3.37
CA GLU A 296 8.86 13.04 3.16
C GLU A 296 10.39 13.05 3.19
N GLY A 297 10.98 11.92 2.90
CA GLY A 297 12.40 11.82 2.62
C GLY A 297 12.73 10.53 1.90
N SER A 298 13.92 10.51 1.32
CA SER A 298 14.44 9.35 0.61
C SER A 298 15.91 9.13 0.94
N VAL A 299 16.34 7.87 0.84
CA VAL A 299 17.75 7.49 0.83
C VAL A 299 18.22 7.48 -0.63
N VAL A 300 19.38 8.06 -0.86
CA VAL A 300 20.00 8.21 -2.17
C VAL A 300 21.35 7.49 -2.16
N LEU A 301 21.42 6.38 -2.88
CA LEU A 301 22.61 5.54 -2.99
C LEU A 301 23.41 5.94 -4.23
N ALA A 302 24.66 6.37 -4.02
CA ALA A 302 25.50 6.98 -5.06
C ALA A 302 25.74 6.05 -6.26
N ASP A 303 25.85 4.75 -5.99
CA ASP A 303 26.16 3.69 -6.93
C ASP A 303 24.95 3.17 -7.72
N GLN A 304 23.76 3.74 -7.52
CA GLN A 304 22.51 3.27 -8.14
C GLN A 304 21.91 4.24 -9.17
N GLY A 305 22.66 5.28 -9.57
CA GLY A 305 22.21 6.25 -10.58
C GLY A 305 20.93 7.00 -10.20
N GLN A 306 20.57 7.03 -8.91
CA GLN A 306 19.33 7.64 -8.42
C GLN A 306 19.34 9.17 -8.58
N VAL A 307 20.53 9.77 -8.51
CA VAL A 307 20.80 11.19 -8.75
C VAL A 307 20.85 11.43 -10.26
N GLY A 308 19.84 12.09 -10.82
CA GLY A 308 19.66 12.22 -12.27
C GLY A 308 18.80 11.12 -12.91
N SER A 309 18.25 10.19 -12.10
CA SER A 309 17.30 9.20 -12.60
C SER A 309 15.99 9.85 -13.09
N TRP A 310 15.33 9.15 -14.02
CA TRP A 310 14.05 9.42 -14.69
C TRP A 310 12.91 10.03 -13.83
N ARG A 311 12.99 9.94 -12.49
CA ARG A 311 12.00 10.46 -11.53
C ARG A 311 12.04 11.96 -11.31
N SER A 312 12.99 12.70 -11.83
CA SER A 312 13.04 14.13 -11.55
C SER A 312 13.52 14.95 -12.74
N SER A 313 12.61 15.74 -13.31
CA SER A 313 12.94 17.04 -13.92
C SER A 313 13.36 18.08 -12.87
N PHE A 314 13.66 17.63 -11.64
CA PHE A 314 13.94 18.48 -10.49
C PHE A 314 15.37 19.03 -10.52
N PHE A 315 16.31 18.26 -11.07
CA PHE A 315 17.74 18.57 -11.09
C PHE A 315 18.23 18.73 -12.53
N SER A 316 19.08 19.74 -12.75
CA SER A 316 19.88 19.82 -13.97
C SER A 316 21.00 18.77 -13.95
N GLU A 317 21.65 18.51 -15.09
CA GLU A 317 22.83 17.64 -15.15
C GLU A 317 23.96 18.12 -14.22
N ALA A 318 24.14 19.44 -14.10
CA ALA A 318 25.12 20.04 -13.20
C ALA A 318 24.76 19.79 -11.72
N ASP A 319 23.48 19.88 -11.36
CA ASP A 319 23.01 19.57 -10.01
C ASP A 319 23.22 18.09 -9.69
N ALA A 320 22.91 17.21 -10.64
CA ALA A 320 23.11 15.78 -10.50
C ALA A 320 24.59 15.44 -10.25
N ALA A 321 25.52 16.05 -11.01
CA ALA A 321 26.95 15.88 -10.79
C ALA A 321 27.40 16.36 -9.39
N ARG A 322 26.89 17.51 -8.94
CA ARG A 322 27.20 18.04 -7.60
C ARG A 322 26.70 17.12 -6.48
N ILE A 323 25.47 16.62 -6.60
CA ILE A 323 24.87 15.71 -5.62
C ILE A 323 25.64 14.38 -5.59
N ALA A 324 26.03 13.86 -6.75
CA ALA A 324 26.85 12.64 -6.83
C ALA A 324 28.21 12.83 -6.11
N ALA A 325 28.89 13.96 -6.32
CA ALA A 325 30.12 14.27 -5.61
C ALA A 325 29.92 14.33 -4.08
N LEU A 326 28.85 14.99 -3.61
CA LEU A 326 28.51 15.01 -2.19
C LEU A 326 28.24 13.60 -1.64
N ALA A 327 27.68 12.70 -2.46
CA ALA A 327 27.38 11.34 -2.04
C ALA A 327 28.64 10.51 -1.84
N GLU A 328 29.63 10.65 -2.71
CA GLU A 328 30.95 10.04 -2.54
C GLU A 328 31.65 10.56 -1.28
N GLU A 329 31.62 11.88 -1.04
CA GLU A 329 32.16 12.49 0.18
C GLU A 329 31.48 11.98 1.46
N ALA A 330 30.19 11.65 1.40
CA ALA A 330 29.40 11.13 2.51
C ALA A 330 29.51 9.59 2.70
N GLY A 331 30.40 8.90 1.96
CA GLY A 331 30.58 7.46 2.07
C GLY A 331 29.57 6.63 1.26
N GLY A 332 28.98 7.23 0.23
CA GLY A 332 28.11 6.58 -0.76
C GLY A 332 26.61 6.55 -0.44
N VAL A 333 26.20 7.16 0.68
CA VAL A 333 24.78 7.28 1.07
C VAL A 333 24.46 8.74 1.38
N LEU A 334 23.51 9.30 0.66
CA LEU A 334 22.86 10.58 0.99
C LEU A 334 21.42 10.37 1.40
N TYR A 335 20.88 11.43 1.99
CA TYR A 335 19.52 11.52 2.43
C TYR A 335 18.92 12.78 1.80
N CYS A 336 17.70 12.70 1.28
CA CYS A 336 16.99 13.86 0.74
C CYS A 336 15.73 14.05 1.55
N LEU A 337 15.56 15.22 2.15
CA LEU A 337 14.27 15.68 2.65
C LEU A 337 13.48 16.23 1.47
N GLU A 338 12.27 15.76 1.28
CA GLU A 338 11.34 16.29 0.28
C GLU A 338 10.18 16.98 0.99
N GLY A 339 9.95 18.25 0.68
CA GLY A 339 8.95 19.06 1.35
C GLY A 339 8.14 19.90 0.37
N ALA A 340 6.93 20.32 0.76
CA ALA A 340 6.19 21.31 0.00
C ALA A 340 5.48 22.32 0.91
N LEU A 341 5.43 23.58 0.46
CA LEU A 341 4.57 24.62 1.02
C LEU A 341 3.43 24.90 0.04
N TYR A 342 2.19 24.75 0.49
CA TYR A 342 1.01 24.98 -0.31
C TYR A 342 0.53 26.42 -0.18
N TYR A 343 0.20 27.05 -1.31
CA TYR A 343 -0.22 28.45 -1.32
C TYR A 343 -1.09 28.82 -2.52
N GLY A 344 -1.65 30.04 -2.45
CA GLY A 344 -2.60 30.52 -3.43
C GLY A 344 -3.97 29.81 -3.34
N GLY A 345 -5.01 30.46 -3.84
CA GLY A 345 -6.41 30.07 -3.63
C GLY A 345 -7.17 31.11 -2.80
N ALA A 346 -8.50 31.04 -2.80
CA ALA A 346 -9.37 32.12 -2.28
C ALA A 346 -9.18 32.47 -0.79
N ALA A 347 -8.49 31.64 -0.01
CA ALA A 347 -8.32 31.80 1.44
C ALA A 347 -6.91 31.42 1.96
N LEU A 348 -5.94 31.19 1.07
CA LEU A 348 -4.60 30.73 1.45
C LEU A 348 -3.58 31.85 1.32
N ALA A 349 -2.46 31.70 2.03
CA ALA A 349 -1.39 32.67 2.06
C ALA A 349 -0.87 33.00 0.64
N GLY A 350 -0.50 34.27 0.46
CA GLY A 350 0.10 34.76 -0.78
C GLY A 350 1.58 34.37 -0.92
N GLU A 351 2.14 34.61 -2.09
CA GLU A 351 3.53 34.24 -2.44
C GLU A 351 4.58 34.80 -1.46
N SER A 352 4.43 36.07 -1.04
CA SER A 352 5.35 36.71 -0.07
C SER A 352 5.39 36.01 1.30
N ASP A 353 4.32 35.34 1.71
CA ASP A 353 4.31 34.59 2.98
C ASP A 353 5.03 33.24 2.84
N VAL A 354 4.86 32.57 1.69
CA VAL A 354 5.61 31.34 1.38
C VAL A 354 7.10 31.59 1.30
N ASP A 355 7.53 32.70 0.71
CA ASP A 355 8.96 33.03 0.63
C ASP A 355 9.56 33.21 2.03
N LYS A 356 8.85 33.89 2.95
CA LYS A 356 9.29 34.03 4.35
C LYS A 356 9.37 32.69 5.07
N ARG A 357 8.36 31.82 4.90
CA ARG A 357 8.37 30.45 5.46
C ARG A 357 9.56 29.66 4.90
N LEU A 358 9.81 29.74 3.60
CA LEU A 358 10.94 29.09 2.95
C LEU A 358 12.28 29.61 3.47
N GLU A 359 12.45 30.92 3.63
CA GLU A 359 13.66 31.52 4.21
C GLU A 359 13.95 30.99 5.62
N VAL A 360 12.92 30.88 6.47
CA VAL A 360 13.05 30.29 7.81
C VAL A 360 13.47 28.83 7.72
N LEU A 361 12.82 28.03 6.86
CA LEU A 361 13.18 26.62 6.66
C LEU A 361 14.64 26.47 6.19
N LEU A 362 15.04 27.23 5.17
CA LEU A 362 16.41 27.17 4.65
C LEU A 362 17.44 27.64 5.67
N ARG A 363 17.11 28.58 6.57
CA ARG A 363 18.02 29.00 7.64
C ARG A 363 18.16 27.94 8.74
N GLU A 364 17.04 27.43 9.23
CA GLU A 364 16.94 26.64 10.47
C GLU A 364 17.20 25.13 10.29
N LEU A 365 17.11 24.61 9.06
CA LEU A 365 17.36 23.20 8.76
C LEU A 365 18.86 22.93 8.54
N ARG A 366 19.28 21.71 8.83
CA ARG A 366 20.67 21.23 8.94
C ARG A 366 21.15 20.45 7.70
N TYR A 367 20.50 20.67 6.56
CA TYR A 367 20.92 20.11 5.28
C TYR A 367 22.31 20.63 4.86
N ALA A 368 22.97 19.94 3.95
CA ALA A 368 24.26 20.34 3.38
C ALA A 368 24.11 21.69 2.66
N ARG A 369 24.81 22.72 3.15
CA ARG A 369 24.70 24.08 2.61
C ARG A 369 25.07 24.09 1.12
N GLY A 370 24.26 24.77 0.31
CA GLY A 370 24.38 24.77 -1.15
C GLY A 370 23.63 23.63 -1.88
N PHE A 371 23.03 22.69 -1.14
CA PHE A 371 22.24 21.58 -1.68
C PHE A 371 20.75 21.68 -1.33
N ALA A 372 20.22 22.90 -1.44
CA ALA A 372 18.78 23.16 -1.44
C ALA A 372 18.33 23.42 -2.86
N PHE A 373 17.29 22.70 -3.28
CA PHE A 373 16.72 22.78 -4.62
C PHE A 373 15.23 23.06 -4.48
N VAL A 374 14.73 24.02 -5.25
CA VAL A 374 13.38 24.53 -5.11
C VAL A 374 12.74 24.66 -6.49
N GLN A 375 11.52 24.18 -6.62
CA GLN A 375 10.68 24.39 -7.79
C GLN A 375 9.32 24.96 -7.36
N ASP A 376 8.67 25.64 -8.29
CA ASP A 376 7.34 26.18 -8.08
C ASP A 376 6.38 25.62 -9.13
N VAL A 377 5.42 24.82 -8.68
CA VAL A 377 4.55 24.02 -9.55
C VAL A 377 3.08 24.22 -9.19
N SER A 378 2.17 23.81 -10.08
CA SER A 378 0.76 23.74 -9.72
C SER A 378 0.53 22.69 -8.63
N TYR A 379 -0.44 22.91 -7.75
CA TYR A 379 -0.79 21.95 -6.70
C TYR A 379 -1.18 20.58 -7.27
N ALA A 380 -1.99 20.56 -8.34
CA ALA A 380 -2.37 19.34 -9.02
C ALA A 380 -1.16 18.62 -9.65
N GLY A 381 -0.25 19.36 -10.27
CA GLY A 381 0.98 18.80 -10.84
C GLY A 381 1.92 18.23 -9.78
N PHE A 382 2.00 18.85 -8.59
CA PHE A 382 2.74 18.28 -7.47
C PHE A 382 2.12 16.94 -7.02
N LEU A 383 0.79 16.88 -6.85
CA LEU A 383 0.14 15.64 -6.40
C LEU A 383 0.25 14.50 -7.41
N ASP A 384 0.16 14.79 -8.71
CA ASP A 384 0.23 13.77 -9.77
C ASP A 384 1.66 13.52 -10.29
N ARG A 385 2.70 14.02 -9.59
CA ARG A 385 4.11 13.99 -10.03
C ARG A 385 4.66 12.59 -10.37
N VAL A 386 4.10 11.53 -9.78
CA VAL A 386 4.53 10.15 -10.06
C VAL A 386 4.06 9.66 -11.43
N ARG A 387 2.97 10.24 -11.98
CA ARG A 387 2.44 9.87 -13.30
C ARG A 387 3.44 10.10 -14.43
N ASP A 388 4.20 11.19 -14.38
CA ASP A 388 5.24 11.46 -15.37
C ASP A 388 6.34 10.40 -15.34
N GLY A 389 6.69 9.92 -14.14
CA GLY A 389 7.65 8.84 -13.95
C GLY A 389 7.13 7.51 -14.48
N GLU A 390 5.88 7.17 -14.19
CA GLU A 390 5.20 5.98 -14.73
C GLU A 390 5.25 5.96 -16.27
N LEU A 391 4.82 7.06 -16.91
CA LEU A 391 4.76 7.13 -18.38
C LEU A 391 6.13 6.93 -19.03
N LYS A 392 7.19 7.52 -18.46
CA LYS A 392 8.56 7.33 -18.92
C LYS A 392 9.02 5.88 -18.77
N LEU A 393 8.76 5.26 -17.62
CA LEU A 393 9.14 3.86 -17.40
C LEU A 393 8.36 2.90 -18.31
N ARG A 394 7.07 3.13 -18.54
CA ARG A 394 6.27 2.33 -19.47
C ARG A 394 6.84 2.43 -20.89
N ALA A 395 7.17 3.63 -21.36
CA ALA A 395 7.80 3.83 -22.67
C ALA A 395 9.16 3.10 -22.79
N ALA A 396 9.89 2.94 -21.68
CA ALA A 396 11.13 2.19 -21.62
C ALA A 396 10.96 0.68 -21.36
N GLY A 397 9.74 0.18 -21.16
CA GLY A 397 9.48 -1.22 -20.78
C GLY A 397 9.91 -1.58 -19.35
N LEU A 398 10.10 -0.58 -18.49
CA LEU A 398 10.63 -0.72 -17.11
C LEU A 398 9.56 -0.55 -16.02
N TRP A 399 8.29 -0.39 -16.41
CA TRP A 399 7.17 -0.27 -15.46
C TRP A 399 6.43 -1.58 -15.22
N ASP A 400 6.22 -2.40 -16.25
CA ASP A 400 5.48 -3.67 -16.12
C ASP A 400 6.46 -4.84 -15.87
N VAL A 401 7.35 -4.64 -14.90
CA VAL A 401 8.38 -5.61 -14.45
C VAL A 401 8.05 -6.13 -13.04
N PRO A 402 8.79 -7.10 -12.48
CA PRO A 402 8.59 -7.51 -11.08
C PRO A 402 8.99 -6.43 -10.06
N HIS A 403 8.14 -6.22 -9.05
CA HIS A 403 8.29 -5.25 -7.96
C HIS A 403 8.25 -5.95 -6.60
N PRO A 404 9.38 -6.55 -6.14
CA PRO A 404 9.49 -7.12 -4.80
C PRO A 404 9.62 -6.00 -3.76
N TRP A 405 8.59 -5.19 -3.60
CA TRP A 405 8.58 -4.06 -2.66
C TRP A 405 8.52 -4.55 -1.21
N LEU A 406 9.26 -3.85 -0.34
CA LEU A 406 9.19 -4.02 1.11
C LEU A 406 8.80 -2.69 1.74
N ASN A 407 7.64 -2.65 2.41
CA ASN A 407 7.13 -1.47 3.07
C ASN A 407 6.96 -1.76 4.57
N LEU A 408 7.55 -0.93 5.40
CA LEU A 408 7.62 -1.12 6.85
C LEU A 408 7.16 0.14 7.58
N PHE A 409 6.58 -0.06 8.75
CA PHE A 409 6.56 0.91 9.83
C PHE A 409 7.54 0.50 10.92
N LEU A 410 8.27 1.45 11.47
CA LEU A 410 9.26 1.24 12.51
C LEU A 410 9.12 2.31 13.60
N PRO A 411 9.35 1.97 14.87
CA PRO A 411 9.36 2.96 15.95
C PRO A 411 10.47 4.01 15.72
N ARG A 412 10.22 5.25 16.15
CA ARG A 412 11.19 6.35 16.08
C ARG A 412 12.50 5.98 16.77
N SER A 413 12.43 5.34 17.94
CA SER A 413 13.61 4.97 18.73
C SER A 413 14.62 4.10 17.97
N ARG A 414 14.19 3.39 16.92
CA ARG A 414 15.02 2.43 16.17
C ARG A 414 15.36 2.88 14.74
N VAL A 415 14.96 4.08 14.31
CA VAL A 415 15.21 4.55 12.94
C VAL A 415 16.71 4.66 12.60
N LEU A 416 17.54 5.06 13.57
CA LEU A 416 18.98 5.18 13.37
C LEU A 416 19.68 3.82 13.33
N ASP A 417 19.23 2.86 14.15
CA ASP A 417 19.71 1.47 14.10
C ASP A 417 19.37 0.83 12.75
N PHE A 418 18.14 1.05 12.27
CA PHE A 418 17.69 0.60 10.96
C PHE A 418 18.54 1.23 9.85
N ALA A 419 18.77 2.54 9.89
CA ALA A 419 19.59 3.22 8.90
C ALA A 419 21.03 2.67 8.87
N ALA A 420 21.64 2.43 10.03
CA ALA A 420 22.98 1.87 10.12
C ALA A 420 23.06 0.44 9.56
N GLY A 421 22.13 -0.44 9.94
CA GLY A 421 22.14 -1.84 9.50
C GLY A 421 21.68 -2.05 8.06
N VAL A 422 20.69 -1.29 7.60
CA VAL A 422 20.06 -1.49 6.30
C VAL A 422 20.62 -0.55 5.24
N PHE A 423 20.51 0.77 5.44
CA PHE A 423 20.91 1.75 4.41
C PHE A 423 22.42 1.80 4.22
N HIS A 424 23.19 1.76 5.31
CA HIS A 424 24.66 1.73 5.27
C HIS A 424 25.23 0.30 5.26
N GLY A 425 24.41 -0.72 5.50
CA GLY A 425 24.82 -2.12 5.53
C GLY A 425 24.26 -2.90 4.34
N ILE A 426 23.11 -3.56 4.55
CA ILE A 426 22.52 -4.53 3.60
C ILE A 426 22.39 -3.97 2.17
N LEU A 427 21.87 -2.74 2.02
CA LEU A 427 21.63 -2.14 0.69
C LEU A 427 22.90 -1.71 -0.04
N ARG A 428 24.03 -1.56 0.68
CA ARG A 428 25.31 -1.14 0.09
C ARG A 428 26.15 -2.30 -0.45
N ARG A 429 25.75 -3.54 -0.19
CA ARG A 429 26.52 -4.74 -0.58
C ARG A 429 26.38 -5.12 -2.06
N ASP A 430 25.44 -4.53 -2.79
CA ASP A 430 25.09 -4.93 -4.16
C ASP A 430 26.01 -4.38 -5.28
N GLY A 431 27.19 -3.84 -4.97
CA GLY A 431 28.26 -3.66 -5.95
C GLY A 431 27.93 -2.86 -7.22
N GLY A 432 27.11 -1.80 -7.14
CA GLY A 432 26.91 -0.83 -8.23
C GLY A 432 26.10 -1.29 -9.45
N THR A 433 25.52 -2.49 -9.46
CA THR A 433 24.47 -2.89 -10.43
C THR A 433 23.07 -2.71 -9.84
N GLY A 434 22.91 -1.62 -9.08
CA GLY A 434 21.85 -1.48 -8.09
C GLY A 434 20.43 -1.54 -8.69
N PRO A 435 19.48 -2.17 -7.97
CA PRO A 435 18.09 -2.25 -8.39
C PRO A 435 17.45 -0.86 -8.56
N MET A 436 16.65 -0.71 -9.61
CA MET A 436 15.94 0.54 -9.92
C MET A 436 14.79 0.78 -8.93
N GLY A 437 14.78 1.92 -8.25
CA GLY A 437 13.65 2.33 -7.41
C GLY A 437 14.07 3.20 -6.21
N PRO A 438 13.14 3.98 -5.63
CA PRO A 438 13.42 4.81 -4.48
C PRO A 438 13.47 3.96 -3.20
N VAL A 439 14.15 4.50 -2.20
CA VAL A 439 14.01 4.09 -0.81
C VAL A 439 13.45 5.29 -0.05
N LEU A 440 12.19 5.22 0.37
CA LEU A 440 11.53 6.28 1.14
C LEU A 440 11.77 6.07 2.63
N VAL A 441 11.94 7.17 3.36
CA VAL A 441 12.02 7.18 4.83
C VAL A 441 11.49 8.51 5.37
N TYR A 442 10.38 8.47 6.12
CA TYR A 442 9.81 9.68 6.71
C TYR A 442 8.94 9.38 7.94
N PRO A 443 8.84 10.33 8.89
CA PRO A 443 8.09 10.15 10.12
C PRO A 443 6.61 10.55 9.96
N MET A 444 5.78 9.98 10.84
CA MET A 444 4.36 10.32 11.01
C MET A 444 4.03 10.39 12.50
N ASN A 445 2.98 11.15 12.84
CA ASN A 445 2.51 11.29 14.21
C ASN A 445 1.44 10.24 14.53
N ARG A 446 1.58 9.54 15.65
CA ARG A 446 0.67 8.47 16.13
C ARG A 446 -0.71 8.98 16.49
N ASP A 447 -0.84 10.22 16.95
CA ASP A 447 -2.11 10.85 17.31
C ASP A 447 -3.05 11.05 16.10
N ARG A 448 -2.53 10.98 14.87
CA ARG A 448 -3.32 11.05 13.63
C ARG A 448 -3.86 9.70 13.15
N TRP A 449 -3.59 8.63 13.88
CA TRP A 449 -4.03 7.28 13.58
C TRP A 449 -5.00 6.76 14.63
N ASP A 450 -6.07 6.11 14.18
CA ASP A 450 -7.07 5.51 15.06
C ASP A 450 -6.80 4.01 15.25
N GLY A 451 -6.45 3.63 16.48
CA GLY A 451 -6.18 2.25 16.88
C GLY A 451 -7.41 1.33 16.85
N ASN A 452 -8.63 1.86 16.68
CA ASN A 452 -9.84 1.06 16.50
C ASN A 452 -9.97 0.47 15.09
N THR A 453 -9.34 1.12 14.11
CA THR A 453 -9.29 0.61 12.74
C THR A 453 -8.53 -0.73 12.66
N SER A 454 -8.61 -1.40 11.52
CA SER A 454 -7.90 -2.65 11.29
C SER A 454 -6.43 -2.46 10.89
N ALA A 455 -6.00 -1.23 10.59
CA ALA A 455 -4.61 -0.95 10.27
C ALA A 455 -3.68 -1.27 11.45
N VAL A 456 -2.49 -1.78 11.14
CA VAL A 456 -1.44 -2.09 12.12
C VAL A 456 -0.28 -1.11 11.91
N PHE A 457 0.13 -0.46 12.98
CA PHE A 457 1.19 0.53 13.03
C PHE A 457 1.76 0.56 14.46
N PRO A 458 3.00 1.06 14.68
CA PRO A 458 3.56 1.22 16.02
C PRO A 458 2.69 2.14 16.87
N GLU A 459 2.26 1.65 18.05
CA GLU A 459 1.37 2.41 18.95
C GLU A 459 2.07 2.96 20.20
N GLU A 460 3.28 2.47 20.51
CA GLU A 460 3.99 2.77 21.76
C GLU A 460 4.73 4.11 21.77
N GLU A 461 4.94 4.71 20.60
CA GLU A 461 5.70 5.97 20.45
C GLU A 461 4.84 7.02 19.74
N GLU A 462 4.98 8.29 20.14
CA GLU A 462 4.24 9.42 19.55
C GLU A 462 4.58 9.64 18.07
N VAL A 463 5.79 9.22 17.66
CA VAL A 463 6.26 9.29 16.28
C VAL A 463 6.76 7.92 15.87
N PHE A 464 6.46 7.54 14.64
CA PHE A 464 7.02 6.36 14.00
C PHE A 464 7.36 6.69 12.55
N TYR A 465 8.23 5.89 11.94
CA TYR A 465 8.64 6.09 10.55
C TYR A 465 7.99 5.07 9.65
N THR A 466 7.77 5.45 8.40
CA THR A 466 7.63 4.48 7.31
C THR A 466 8.93 4.37 6.54
N VAL A 467 9.24 3.16 6.08
CA VAL A 467 10.31 2.87 5.15
C VAL A 467 9.72 2.09 3.97
N GLY A 468 9.85 2.64 2.77
CA GLY A 468 9.39 2.02 1.53
C GLY A 468 10.58 1.71 0.62
N ILE A 469 10.96 0.45 0.49
CA ILE A 469 12.02 -0.02 -0.42
C ILE A 469 11.33 -0.48 -1.71
N LEU A 470 11.19 0.44 -2.67
CA LEU A 470 10.30 0.31 -3.82
C LEU A 470 11.05 -0.10 -5.10
N ARG A 471 11.68 -1.26 -5.05
CA ARG A 471 12.62 -1.74 -6.07
C ARG A 471 11.94 -2.51 -7.19
N SER A 472 12.55 -2.46 -8.37
CA SER A 472 12.11 -3.11 -9.60
C SER A 472 13.19 -4.07 -10.06
N ALA A 473 12.81 -5.31 -10.37
CA ALA A 473 13.70 -6.32 -10.94
C ALA A 473 13.70 -6.15 -12.46
N VAL A 474 14.79 -5.62 -13.02
CA VAL A 474 14.85 -5.24 -14.44
C VAL A 474 15.74 -6.18 -15.26
N SER A 475 16.57 -6.98 -14.59
CA SER A 475 17.49 -7.94 -15.19
C SER A 475 17.22 -9.37 -14.72
N GLU A 476 17.72 -10.35 -15.46
CA GLU A 476 17.66 -11.75 -15.06
C GLU A 476 18.36 -11.97 -13.70
N GLY A 477 17.73 -12.73 -12.80
CA GLY A 477 18.24 -12.98 -11.46
C GLY A 477 17.96 -11.87 -10.43
N ASP A 478 17.56 -10.66 -10.85
CA ASP A 478 17.27 -9.56 -9.91
C ASP A 478 16.17 -9.93 -8.92
N LEU A 479 15.09 -10.56 -9.38
CA LEU A 479 13.94 -10.87 -8.52
C LEU A 479 14.36 -11.71 -7.30
N GLY A 480 15.02 -12.85 -7.53
CA GLY A 480 15.46 -13.73 -6.45
C GLY A 480 16.41 -13.04 -5.48
N ARG A 481 17.37 -12.26 -6.00
CA ARG A 481 18.31 -11.48 -5.19
C ARG A 481 17.60 -10.43 -4.33
N LEU A 482 16.63 -9.69 -4.89
CA LEU A 482 15.89 -8.67 -4.18
C LEU A 482 14.94 -9.25 -3.13
N GLU A 483 14.35 -10.41 -3.39
CA GLU A 483 13.57 -11.14 -2.40
C GLU A 483 14.43 -11.64 -1.24
N GLU A 484 15.59 -12.24 -1.53
CA GLU A 484 16.55 -12.67 -0.50
C GLU A 484 17.02 -11.49 0.37
N GLN A 485 17.28 -10.34 -0.25
CA GLN A 485 17.68 -9.14 0.49
C GLN A 485 16.53 -8.56 1.32
N ASN A 486 15.27 -8.63 0.85
CA ASN A 486 14.13 -8.25 1.67
C ASN A 486 13.99 -9.18 2.89
N GLU A 487 14.22 -10.48 2.72
CA GLU A 487 14.26 -11.43 3.84
C GLU A 487 15.42 -11.15 4.81
N GLU A 488 16.59 -10.78 4.29
CA GLU A 488 17.74 -10.37 5.11
C GLU A 488 17.40 -9.15 5.97
N ILE A 489 16.73 -8.14 5.40
CA ILE A 489 16.29 -6.94 6.13
C ILE A 489 15.31 -7.32 7.25
N LEU A 490 14.32 -8.16 6.95
CA LEU A 490 13.36 -8.63 7.96
C LEU A 490 14.04 -9.41 9.08
N ARG A 491 15.01 -10.27 8.74
CA ARG A 491 15.80 -11.06 9.70
C ARG A 491 16.66 -10.16 10.57
N PHE A 492 17.33 -9.16 9.99
CA PHE A 492 18.07 -8.14 10.73
C PHE A 492 17.17 -7.42 11.75
N CYS A 493 15.97 -7.01 11.35
CA CYS A 493 15.03 -6.38 12.29
C CYS A 493 14.66 -7.31 13.44
N GLU A 494 14.41 -8.60 13.18
CA GLU A 494 14.09 -9.59 14.21
C GLU A 494 15.27 -9.81 15.18
N GLU A 495 16.49 -10.00 14.66
CA GLU A 495 17.71 -10.21 15.45
C GLU A 495 18.12 -8.97 16.27
N ALA A 496 17.95 -7.77 15.70
CA ALA A 496 18.22 -6.50 16.37
C ALA A 496 17.06 -6.04 17.29
N GLY A 497 15.99 -6.84 17.40
CA GLY A 497 14.82 -6.53 18.22
C GLY A 497 14.08 -5.25 17.79
N ILE A 498 14.13 -4.90 16.50
CA ILE A 498 13.41 -3.75 15.92
C ILE A 498 11.97 -4.22 15.60
N PRO A 499 10.94 -3.73 16.30
CA PRO A 499 9.57 -4.20 16.14
C PRO A 499 8.92 -3.57 14.88
N CYS A 500 9.41 -3.98 13.71
CA CYS A 500 8.86 -3.54 12.43
C CYS A 500 7.50 -4.20 12.16
N VAL A 501 6.56 -3.40 11.63
CA VAL A 501 5.29 -3.89 11.10
C VAL A 501 5.28 -3.67 9.60
N GLN A 502 4.86 -4.67 8.81
CA GLN A 502 4.74 -4.47 7.36
C GLN A 502 3.53 -3.59 7.01
N TYR A 503 3.73 -2.56 6.19
CA TYR A 503 2.66 -1.90 5.44
C TYR A 503 2.49 -2.59 4.09
N LEU A 504 1.26 -2.62 3.54
CA LEU A 504 0.91 -3.51 2.42
C LEU A 504 1.37 -4.97 2.69
N PRO A 505 1.00 -5.53 3.86
CA PRO A 505 1.59 -6.75 4.41
C PRO A 505 1.40 -7.97 3.52
N TYR A 506 2.36 -8.89 3.61
CA TYR A 506 2.24 -10.23 3.06
C TYR A 506 2.86 -11.26 4.00
N TYR A 507 2.07 -12.26 4.35
CA TYR A 507 2.52 -13.41 5.13
C TYR A 507 2.01 -14.69 4.47
N ALA A 508 2.83 -15.74 4.50
CA ALA A 508 2.52 -17.01 3.84
C ALA A 508 1.28 -17.72 4.44
N GLY A 509 0.92 -17.40 5.69
CA GLY A 509 -0.26 -17.95 6.33
C GLY A 509 -0.60 -17.29 7.67
N GLN A 510 -1.69 -17.77 8.27
CA GLN A 510 -2.35 -17.19 9.43
C GLN A 510 -1.43 -16.97 10.64
N ALA A 511 -0.49 -17.88 10.91
CA ALA A 511 0.45 -17.74 12.03
C ALA A 511 1.35 -16.50 11.92
N GLY A 512 1.73 -16.10 10.70
CA GLY A 512 2.48 -14.87 10.46
C GLY A 512 1.63 -13.64 10.76
N TRP A 513 0.38 -13.65 10.30
CA TRP A 513 -0.58 -12.58 10.57
C TRP A 513 -0.84 -12.39 12.07
N GLU A 514 -1.10 -13.47 12.80
CA GLU A 514 -1.35 -13.41 14.24
C GLU A 514 -0.11 -12.96 15.02
N LYS A 515 1.02 -13.65 14.83
CA LYS A 515 2.20 -13.49 15.69
C LYS A 515 3.08 -12.30 15.33
N LYS A 516 3.21 -11.99 14.03
CA LYS A 516 4.14 -10.97 13.53
C LYS A 516 3.46 -9.66 13.12
N HIS A 517 2.16 -9.68 12.80
CA HIS A 517 1.46 -8.49 12.29
C HIS A 517 0.49 -7.92 13.32
N PHE A 518 -0.64 -8.57 13.57
CA PHE A 518 -1.69 -8.02 14.41
C PHE A 518 -1.34 -8.01 15.90
N GLY A 519 -0.58 -9.01 16.37
CA GLY A 519 -0.43 -9.26 17.80
C GLY A 519 -1.73 -9.77 18.44
N PRO A 520 -1.67 -10.30 19.67
CA PRO A 520 -2.75 -11.10 20.25
C PRO A 520 -4.07 -10.34 20.41
N ALA A 521 -4.02 -9.09 20.89
CA ALA A 521 -5.22 -8.30 21.16
C ALA A 521 -5.95 -7.87 19.88
N LYS A 522 -5.23 -7.29 18.91
CA LYS A 522 -5.82 -6.84 17.64
C LYS A 522 -6.22 -8.05 16.78
N TRP A 523 -5.49 -9.17 16.85
CA TRP A 523 -5.87 -10.42 16.16
C TRP A 523 -7.22 -10.95 16.64
N ALA A 524 -7.44 -11.02 17.96
CA ALA A 524 -8.72 -11.48 18.51
C ALA A 524 -9.90 -10.65 17.99
N ARG A 525 -9.76 -9.31 18.00
CA ARG A 525 -10.76 -8.38 17.45
C ARG A 525 -10.95 -8.57 15.94
N PHE A 526 -9.87 -8.77 15.19
CA PHE A 526 -9.93 -9.01 13.74
C PHE A 526 -10.68 -10.30 13.40
N VAL A 527 -10.45 -11.38 14.17
CA VAL A 527 -11.15 -12.66 14.04
C VAL A 527 -12.64 -12.51 14.40
N GLU A 528 -12.97 -11.78 15.46
CA GLU A 528 -14.36 -11.49 15.84
C GLU A 528 -15.11 -10.76 14.72
N ARG A 529 -14.53 -9.68 14.19
CA ARG A 529 -15.07 -8.95 13.03
C ARG A 529 -15.20 -9.85 11.81
N LYS A 530 -14.25 -10.78 11.59
CA LYS A 530 -14.32 -11.73 10.48
C LYS A 530 -15.52 -12.66 10.63
N ARG A 531 -15.75 -13.24 11.81
CA ARG A 531 -16.94 -14.08 12.08
C ARG A 531 -18.23 -13.31 11.84
N LYS A 532 -18.26 -12.03 12.20
CA LYS A 532 -19.46 -11.20 12.08
C LYS A 532 -19.79 -10.81 10.64
N TYR A 533 -18.79 -10.40 9.86
CA TYR A 533 -19.02 -9.79 8.54
C TYR A 533 -18.68 -10.69 7.36
N ASP A 534 -17.87 -11.73 7.54
CA ASP A 534 -17.55 -12.74 6.51
C ASP A 534 -17.25 -14.12 7.16
N PRO A 535 -18.23 -14.77 7.80
CA PRO A 535 -18.04 -16.03 8.52
C PRO A 535 -17.58 -17.17 7.60
N LYS A 536 -17.90 -17.10 6.30
CA LYS A 536 -17.52 -18.11 5.30
C LYS A 536 -16.13 -17.87 4.71
N ALA A 537 -15.42 -16.82 5.13
CA ALA A 537 -14.11 -16.41 4.62
C ALA A 537 -14.08 -16.30 3.08
N ILE A 538 -15.14 -15.74 2.50
CA ILE A 538 -15.30 -15.57 1.05
C ILE A 538 -14.35 -14.48 0.54
N LEU A 539 -14.22 -13.38 1.29
CA LEU A 539 -13.64 -12.14 0.81
C LEU A 539 -12.10 -12.14 0.81
N SER A 540 -11.52 -11.63 -0.28
CA SER A 540 -10.12 -11.19 -0.41
C SER A 540 -9.11 -12.25 0.05
N ARG A 541 -9.30 -13.49 -0.40
CA ARG A 541 -8.45 -14.63 -0.03
C ARG A 541 -7.02 -14.55 -0.55
N GLY A 542 -6.76 -13.68 -1.52
CA GLY A 542 -5.40 -13.31 -1.93
C GLY A 542 -4.53 -12.82 -0.78
N GLN A 543 -5.12 -12.29 0.30
CA GLN A 543 -4.40 -11.90 1.53
C GLN A 543 -3.83 -13.08 2.32
N ARG A 544 -4.35 -14.30 2.12
CA ARG A 544 -3.95 -15.52 2.85
C ARG A 544 -4.11 -15.46 4.38
N ILE A 545 -4.96 -14.56 4.90
CA ILE A 545 -5.28 -14.46 6.33
C ILE A 545 -6.21 -15.61 6.75
N PHE A 546 -7.37 -15.71 6.08
CA PHE A 546 -8.37 -16.76 6.29
C PHE A 546 -8.60 -17.51 4.98
N THR A 547 -8.35 -18.81 4.98
CA THR A 547 -8.45 -19.68 3.80
C THR A 547 -9.54 -20.74 3.91
N SER A 548 -10.30 -20.71 4.99
CA SER A 548 -11.43 -21.61 5.27
C SER A 548 -12.50 -20.84 6.05
N PRO A 549 -13.78 -21.25 5.96
CA PRO A 549 -14.83 -20.74 6.84
C PRO A 549 -14.40 -20.79 8.31
N LEU A 550 -14.81 -19.77 9.07
CA LEU A 550 -14.57 -19.72 10.51
C LEU A 550 -15.66 -20.58 11.19
N ALA A 551 -15.23 -21.38 12.17
CA ALA A 551 -16.12 -22.15 13.03
C ALA A 551 -16.89 -21.25 14.00
#